data_AF-A0AAF0C9A0-F1
#
_entry.id   AF-A0AAF0C9A0-F1
#
_cell.length_a   1.000
_cell.length_b   1.000
_cell.length_c   1.000
_cell.angle_alpha   90.00
_cell.angle_beta   90.00
_cell.angle_gamma   90.00
#
_symmetry.space_group_name_H-M   'P 1'
#
loop_
_entity.id
_entity.type
_entity.pdbx_description
1 polymer ?
#
loop_
_entity_poly.entity_id
_entity_poly.type
_entity_poly.pdbx_seq_one_letter_code
_entity_poly.pdbx_strand_id
1 'polypeptide(L)'
;MNSLIASKNITNELKSFEYATHRMAEALPGLSSDKSFADAMGVSSSTYSTWKNRGTLGISALVNFCILNNIDMNWFFKNEIKNVSNEIARDEVDVVSIAKAIATIEPIMHKVGMAKSEIGYEHMLKTYFDYQDMPELSVILEAVAKAQVRTG
;
A
#
# COMPACT_ATOMS: atom_id res chain seq x y z
N MET A 1 9.47 -16.09 18.79
CA MET A 1 8.53 -16.96 18.06
C MET A 1 7.07 -16.45 18.09
N ASN A 2 6.80 -15.21 18.55
CA ASN A 2 5.43 -14.68 18.76
C ASN A 2 4.95 -13.64 17.73
N SER A 3 5.81 -13.01 16.91
CA SER A 3 5.36 -11.97 15.96
C SER A 3 4.75 -12.52 14.67
N LEU A 4 5.18 -13.71 14.23
CA LEU A 4 4.66 -14.39 13.03
C LEU A 4 3.21 -14.88 13.19
N ILE A 5 2.80 -15.23 14.42
CA ILE A 5 1.43 -15.67 14.73
C ILE A 5 0.48 -14.46 14.73
N ALA A 6 0.92 -13.33 15.28
CA ALA A 6 0.14 -12.09 15.27
C ALA A 6 -0.10 -11.55 13.85
N SER A 7 0.92 -11.53 12.98
CA SER A 7 0.76 -11.09 11.59
C SER A 7 -0.17 -12.00 10.76
N LYS A 8 -0.14 -13.32 11.00
CA LYS A 8 -1.07 -14.29 10.37
C LYS A 8 -2.50 -14.14 10.84
N ASN A 9 -2.73 -13.80 12.11
CA ASN A 9 -4.08 -13.55 12.64
C ASN A 9 -4.67 -12.26 12.06
N ILE A 10 -3.87 -11.19 11.97
CA ILE A 10 -4.31 -9.91 11.37
C ILE A 10 -4.69 -10.08 9.89
N THR A 11 -3.91 -10.84 9.11
CA THR A 11 -4.26 -11.11 7.69
C THR A 11 -5.48 -12.00 7.49
N ASN A 12 -5.85 -12.82 8.48
CA ASN A 12 -7.07 -13.63 8.45
C ASN A 12 -8.31 -12.82 8.87
N GLU A 13 -8.18 -11.90 9.83
CA GLU A 13 -9.28 -11.03 10.27
C GLU A 13 -9.73 -10.06 9.16
N LEU A 14 -8.79 -9.57 8.35
CA LEU A 14 -9.05 -8.73 7.15
C LEU A 14 -9.82 -9.43 6.03
N LYS A 15 -9.96 -10.76 6.10
CA LYS A 15 -10.70 -11.58 5.14
C LYS A 15 -11.88 -12.32 5.78
N SER A 16 -12.22 -11.96 7.01
CA SER A 16 -13.33 -12.56 7.72
C SER A 16 -14.67 -12.15 7.12
N PHE A 17 -15.66 -13.03 7.28
CA PHE A 17 -17.03 -12.76 6.83
C PHE A 17 -17.58 -11.46 7.43
N GLU A 18 -17.37 -11.27 8.72
CA GLU A 18 -17.84 -10.09 9.46
C GLU A 18 -17.23 -8.80 8.91
N TYR A 19 -15.91 -8.77 8.71
CA TYR A 19 -15.21 -7.61 8.15
C TYR A 19 -15.81 -7.18 6.80
N ALA A 20 -15.95 -8.13 5.86
CA ALA A 20 -16.45 -7.78 4.54
C ALA A 20 -17.92 -7.33 4.58
N THR A 21 -18.78 -7.97 5.38
CA THR A 21 -20.19 -7.53 5.51
C THR A 21 -20.30 -6.13 6.13
N HIS A 22 -19.42 -5.79 7.07
CA HIS A 22 -19.31 -4.44 7.61
C HIS A 22 -18.91 -3.43 6.53
N ARG A 23 -17.83 -3.69 5.77
CA ARG A 23 -17.38 -2.82 4.68
C ARG A 23 -18.42 -2.66 3.58
N MET A 24 -19.16 -3.72 3.27
CA MET A 24 -20.29 -3.65 2.33
C MET A 24 -21.38 -2.70 2.84
N ALA A 25 -21.77 -2.79 4.10
CA ALA A 25 -22.79 -1.91 4.68
C ALA A 25 -22.33 -0.45 4.78
N GLU A 26 -21.04 -0.21 5.03
CA GLU A 26 -20.45 1.14 4.98
C GLU A 26 -20.46 1.72 3.56
N ALA A 27 -20.11 0.91 2.56
CA ALA A 27 -20.00 1.35 1.17
C ALA A 27 -21.36 1.55 0.51
N LEU A 28 -22.34 0.72 0.87
CA LEU A 28 -23.69 0.76 0.31
C LEU A 28 -24.72 0.80 1.44
N PRO A 29 -25.12 2.01 1.89
CA PRO A 29 -26.10 2.18 2.94
C PRO A 29 -27.43 1.49 2.59
N GLY A 30 -27.94 0.67 3.50
CA GLY A 30 -29.18 -0.09 3.31
C GLY A 30 -29.00 -1.62 3.34
N LEU A 31 -27.76 -2.11 3.25
CA LEU A 31 -27.47 -3.52 3.51
C LEU A 31 -27.57 -3.82 5.00
N SER A 32 -28.61 -4.58 5.39
CA SER A 32 -28.91 -4.87 6.80
C SER A 32 -29.39 -6.30 7.05
N SER A 33 -29.65 -7.07 5.99
CA SER A 33 -30.15 -8.44 6.07
C SER A 33 -29.31 -9.38 5.22
N ASP A 34 -29.22 -10.65 5.64
CA ASP A 34 -28.52 -11.71 4.90
C ASP A 34 -29.00 -11.79 3.43
N LYS A 35 -30.29 -11.55 3.19
CA LYS A 35 -30.87 -11.46 1.83
C LYS A 35 -30.27 -10.29 1.04
N SER A 36 -30.27 -9.09 1.61
CA SER A 36 -29.71 -7.91 0.93
C SER A 36 -28.23 -8.05 0.61
N PHE A 37 -27.43 -8.69 1.48
CA PHE A 37 -26.02 -8.96 1.20
C PHE A 37 -25.83 -10.03 0.12
N ALA A 38 -26.64 -11.09 0.13
CA ALA A 38 -26.61 -12.12 -0.92
C ALA A 38 -26.96 -11.53 -2.29
N ASP A 39 -28.03 -10.72 -2.34
CA ASP A 39 -28.48 -10.04 -3.56
C ASP A 39 -27.40 -9.07 -4.07
N ALA A 40 -26.78 -8.28 -3.18
CA ALA A 40 -25.70 -7.35 -3.53
C ALA A 40 -24.43 -8.06 -4.08
N MET A 41 -24.11 -9.25 -3.58
CA MET A 41 -23.00 -10.07 -4.10
C MET A 41 -23.37 -10.89 -5.33
N GLY A 42 -24.65 -10.91 -5.75
CA GLY A 42 -25.12 -11.75 -6.84
C GLY A 42 -25.04 -13.25 -6.54
N VAL A 43 -25.19 -13.64 -5.27
CA VAL A 43 -25.14 -15.05 -4.83
C VAL A 43 -26.47 -15.50 -4.24
N SER A 44 -26.72 -16.80 -4.22
CA SER A 44 -27.92 -17.34 -3.58
C SER A 44 -27.87 -17.20 -2.06
N SER A 45 -29.03 -17.11 -1.40
CA SER A 45 -29.11 -17.05 0.06
C SER A 45 -28.51 -18.29 0.74
N SER A 46 -28.58 -19.46 0.11
CA SER A 46 -27.96 -20.69 0.65
C SER A 46 -26.42 -20.64 0.58
N THR A 47 -25.86 -20.09 -0.51
CA THR A 47 -24.42 -19.82 -0.63
C THR A 47 -23.97 -18.85 0.45
N TYR A 48 -24.71 -17.74 0.62
CA TYR A 48 -24.41 -16.75 1.65
C TYR A 48 -24.48 -17.33 3.07
N SER A 49 -25.52 -18.10 3.41
CA SER A 49 -25.63 -18.75 4.72
C SER A 49 -24.49 -19.74 4.98
N THR A 50 -24.04 -20.46 3.94
CA THR A 50 -22.89 -21.36 4.05
C THR A 50 -21.60 -20.60 4.36
N TRP A 51 -21.37 -19.47 3.68
CA TRP A 51 -20.24 -18.58 3.92
C TRP A 51 -20.25 -17.99 5.33
N LYS A 52 -21.41 -17.50 5.78
CA LYS A 52 -21.63 -16.99 7.14
C LYS A 52 -21.27 -18.03 8.20
N ASN A 53 -21.83 -19.24 8.08
CA ASN A 53 -21.60 -20.32 9.03
C ASN A 53 -20.14 -20.78 9.08
N ARG A 54 -19.40 -20.63 7.97
CA ARG A 54 -17.98 -20.99 7.88
C ARG A 54 -17.05 -19.84 8.23
N GLY A 55 -17.56 -18.63 8.46
CA GLY A 55 -16.74 -17.44 8.66
C GLY A 55 -15.85 -17.08 7.47
N THR A 56 -16.23 -17.49 6.25
CA THR A 56 -15.43 -17.32 5.02
C THR A 56 -16.27 -16.67 3.92
N LEU A 57 -15.63 -16.04 2.94
CA LEU A 57 -16.31 -15.41 1.80
C LEU A 57 -15.66 -15.73 0.47
N GLY A 58 -16.46 -15.71 -0.59
CA GLY A 58 -15.97 -15.77 -1.95
C GLY A 58 -15.33 -14.44 -2.35
N ILE A 59 -14.00 -14.39 -2.42
CA ILE A 59 -13.25 -13.19 -2.83
C ILE A 59 -13.74 -12.66 -4.17
N SER A 60 -14.01 -13.55 -5.15
CA SER A 60 -14.51 -13.14 -6.47
C SER A 60 -15.87 -12.42 -6.41
N ALA A 61 -16.75 -12.81 -5.48
CA ALA A 61 -18.04 -12.14 -5.30
C ALA A 61 -17.87 -10.74 -4.69
N LEU A 62 -16.92 -10.57 -3.75
CA LEU A 62 -16.59 -9.28 -3.17
C LEU A 62 -15.93 -8.33 -4.19
N VAL A 63 -15.02 -8.85 -5.02
CA VAL A 63 -14.40 -8.08 -6.11
C VAL A 63 -15.47 -7.61 -7.09
N ASN A 64 -16.38 -8.50 -7.49
CA ASN A 64 -17.49 -8.13 -8.38
C ASN A 64 -18.41 -7.08 -7.75
N PHE A 65 -18.74 -7.23 -6.46
CA PHE A 65 -19.49 -6.22 -5.72
C PHE A 65 -18.79 -4.85 -5.77
N CYS A 66 -17.48 -4.80 -5.55
CA CYS A 66 -16.72 -3.55 -5.61
C CYS A 66 -16.75 -2.92 -7.01
N ILE A 67 -16.53 -3.73 -8.06
CA ILE A 67 -16.55 -3.26 -9.46
C ILE A 67 -17.93 -2.71 -9.82
N LEU A 68 -19.01 -3.44 -9.51
CA LEU A 68 -20.37 -3.06 -9.87
C LEU A 68 -20.85 -1.79 -9.16
N ASN A 69 -20.36 -1.53 -7.95
CA ASN A 69 -20.74 -0.37 -7.15
C ASN A 69 -19.70 0.76 -7.19
N ASN A 70 -18.67 0.65 -8.04
CA ASN A 70 -17.57 1.62 -8.15
C ASN A 70 -16.90 1.93 -6.79
N ILE A 71 -16.67 0.88 -5.99
CA ILE A 71 -16.03 0.97 -4.66
C ILE A 71 -14.52 0.73 -4.83
N ASP A 72 -13.71 1.60 -4.22
CA ASP A 72 -12.26 1.43 -4.18
C ASP A 72 -11.90 0.14 -3.42
N MET A 73 -11.28 -0.80 -4.13
CA MET A 73 -10.84 -2.08 -3.57
C MET A 73 -9.72 -1.92 -2.54
N ASN A 74 -8.88 -0.89 -2.66
CA ASN A 74 -7.85 -0.62 -1.68
C ASN A 74 -8.48 -0.23 -0.35
N TRP A 75 -9.45 0.70 -0.37
CA TRP A 75 -10.28 0.98 0.78
C TRP A 75 -10.98 -0.29 1.26
N PHE A 76 -11.71 -1.01 0.41
CA PHE A 76 -12.54 -2.14 0.83
C PHE A 76 -11.73 -3.25 1.56
N PHE A 77 -10.61 -3.68 1.00
CA PHE A 77 -9.83 -4.82 1.52
C PHE A 77 -8.72 -4.45 2.51
N LYS A 78 -8.30 -3.19 2.59
CA LYS A 78 -7.33 -2.77 3.61
C LYS A 78 -8.06 -2.12 4.77
N ASN A 79 -7.89 -2.67 5.98
CA ASN A 79 -8.17 -1.94 7.21
C ASN A 79 -7.03 -0.97 7.54
N GLU A 80 -6.59 -0.18 6.57
CA GLU A 80 -5.93 1.06 6.94
C GLU A 80 -7.04 2.05 7.24
N ILE A 81 -7.45 2.03 8.52
CA ILE A 81 -7.78 3.27 9.22
C ILE A 81 -6.82 4.32 8.66
N LYS A 82 -7.33 5.49 8.26
CA LYS A 82 -6.49 6.68 8.14
C LYS A 82 -5.82 6.88 9.50
N ASN A 83 -4.70 6.20 9.75
CA ASN A 83 -3.82 6.48 10.85
C ASN A 83 -3.13 7.77 10.46
N VAL A 84 -3.82 8.86 10.78
CA VAL A 84 -3.20 10.12 11.13
C VAL A 84 -2.31 9.82 12.34
N SER A 85 -1.13 9.26 12.09
CA SER A 85 0.09 9.22 12.91
C SER A 85 1.00 8.12 12.37
N ASN A 86 2.08 8.54 11.71
CA ASN A 86 3.42 7.96 11.64
C ASN A 86 3.59 6.45 11.88
N GLU A 87 4.33 5.79 10.99
CA GLU A 87 4.85 4.40 11.06
C GLU A 87 4.08 3.33 10.27
N ILE A 88 3.99 3.49 8.94
CA ILE A 88 4.51 2.56 7.92
C ILE A 88 4.76 3.43 6.68
N ALA A 89 5.95 4.01 6.63
CA ALA A 89 6.44 4.80 5.52
C ALA A 89 6.93 3.85 4.42
N ARG A 90 6.12 3.68 3.37
CA ARG A 90 6.55 3.47 1.97
C ARG A 90 5.29 3.46 1.10
N ASP A 91 5.25 4.42 0.18
CA ASP A 91 4.39 4.52 -0.99
C ASP A 91 3.05 5.29 -0.89
N GLU A 92 3.15 6.51 -0.40
CA GLU A 92 2.92 7.64 -1.32
C GLU A 92 4.20 8.48 -1.29
N VAL A 93 5.10 8.24 -2.24
CA VAL A 93 6.20 9.18 -2.43
C VAL A 93 5.58 10.43 -3.04
N ASP A 94 5.34 11.44 -2.19
CA ASP A 94 4.82 12.73 -2.63
C ASP A 94 5.72 13.26 -3.77
N VAL A 95 5.10 13.59 -4.90
CA VAL A 95 5.77 14.11 -6.11
C VAL A 95 6.66 15.30 -5.76
N VAL A 96 6.27 16.10 -4.76
CA VAL A 96 7.07 17.23 -4.27
C VAL A 96 8.37 16.75 -3.57
N SER A 97 8.31 15.65 -2.83
CA SER A 97 9.48 15.06 -2.15
C SER A 97 10.47 14.47 -3.16
N ILE A 98 9.98 13.80 -4.21
CA ILE A 98 10.82 13.36 -5.33
C ILE A 98 11.44 14.57 -6.04
N ALA A 99 10.65 15.59 -6.36
CA ALA A 99 11.15 16.78 -7.04
C ALA A 99 12.27 17.47 -6.23
N LYS A 100 12.12 17.56 -4.90
CA LYS A 100 13.15 18.10 -4.00
C LYS A 100 14.40 17.21 -3.96
N ALA A 101 14.22 15.89 -3.91
CA ALA A 101 15.33 14.94 -3.95
C ALA A 101 16.11 15.08 -5.26
N ILE A 102 15.42 15.09 -6.40
CA ILE A 102 16.03 15.28 -7.73
C ILE A 102 16.77 16.61 -7.81
N ALA A 103 16.16 17.71 -7.36
CA ALA A 103 16.80 19.03 -7.35
C ALA A 103 18.09 19.07 -6.52
N THR A 104 18.20 18.20 -5.50
CA THR A 104 19.41 18.06 -4.67
C THR A 104 20.44 17.13 -5.32
N ILE A 105 19.98 16.04 -5.94
CA ILE A 105 20.82 14.98 -6.51
C ILE A 105 21.46 15.41 -7.84
N GLU A 106 20.71 16.05 -8.73
CA GLU A 106 21.17 16.34 -10.09
C GLU A 106 22.45 17.19 -10.16
N PRO A 107 22.61 18.26 -9.34
CA PRO A 107 23.86 19.02 -9.32
C PRO A 107 25.06 18.16 -8.91
N ILE A 108 24.87 17.20 -8.00
CA ILE A 108 25.91 16.29 -7.52
C ILE A 108 26.28 15.29 -8.62
N MET A 109 25.28 14.68 -9.26
CA MET A 109 25.50 13.78 -10.40
C MET A 109 26.26 14.47 -11.52
N HIS A 110 25.87 15.70 -11.87
CA HIS A 110 26.56 16.50 -12.87
C HIS A 110 28.00 16.83 -12.46
N LYS A 111 28.22 17.25 -11.21
CA LYS A 111 29.54 17.59 -10.66
C LYS A 111 30.52 16.42 -10.75
N VAL A 112 30.07 15.19 -10.50
CA VAL A 112 30.95 14.00 -10.52
C VAL A 112 30.97 13.28 -11.86
N GLY A 113 30.21 13.76 -12.86
CA GLY A 113 30.10 13.12 -14.18
C GLY A 113 29.34 11.80 -14.17
N MET A 114 28.40 11.60 -13.23
CA MET A 114 27.55 10.40 -13.25
C MET A 114 26.55 10.48 -14.41
N ALA A 115 26.41 9.38 -15.15
CA ALA A 115 25.37 9.23 -16.16
C ALA A 115 23.96 9.31 -15.54
N LYS A 116 23.05 10.02 -16.21
CA LYS A 116 21.63 10.12 -15.85
C LYS A 116 20.87 8.86 -16.28
N SER A 117 21.16 7.73 -15.62
CA SER A 117 20.48 6.45 -15.84
C SER A 117 19.46 6.16 -14.73
N GLU A 118 18.46 5.33 -15.03
CA GLU A 118 17.44 4.89 -14.07
C GLU A 118 18.06 4.28 -12.80
N ILE A 119 19.02 3.36 -12.97
CA ILE A 119 19.77 2.74 -11.87
C ILE A 119 20.56 3.79 -11.07
N GLY A 120 21.15 4.78 -11.74
CA GLY A 120 21.88 5.87 -11.09
C GLY A 120 20.95 6.71 -10.22
N TYR A 121 19.78 7.09 -10.74
CA TYR A 121 18.78 7.82 -9.95
C TYR A 121 18.22 6.97 -8.81
N GLU A 122 18.00 5.67 -9.01
CA GLU A 122 17.50 4.78 -7.95
C GLU A 122 18.45 4.76 -6.74
N HIS A 123 19.75 4.52 -6.97
CA HIS A 123 20.74 4.53 -5.90
C HIS A 123 20.84 5.90 -5.20
N MET A 124 20.75 6.98 -5.96
CA MET A 124 20.83 8.34 -5.42
C MET A 124 19.57 8.72 -4.62
N LEU A 125 18.38 8.39 -5.12
CA LEU A 125 17.10 8.66 -4.46
C LEU A 125 16.98 7.87 -3.17
N LYS A 126 17.32 6.58 -3.22
CA LYS A 126 17.37 5.74 -2.02
C LYS A 126 18.29 6.35 -0.96
N THR A 127 19.51 6.71 -1.36
CA THR A 127 20.47 7.36 -0.46
C THR A 127 19.92 8.68 0.09
N TYR A 128 19.30 9.51 -0.75
CA TYR A 128 18.72 10.77 -0.30
C TYR A 128 17.68 10.53 0.79
N PHE A 129 16.72 9.63 0.58
CA PHE A 129 15.66 9.38 1.56
C PHE A 129 16.15 8.68 2.83
N ASP A 130 17.15 7.80 2.73
CA ASP A 130 17.74 7.12 3.88
C ASP A 130 18.54 8.09 4.78
N TYR A 131 19.06 9.20 4.24
CA TYR A 131 19.97 10.11 4.93
C TYR A 131 19.54 11.60 4.95
N GLN A 132 18.32 11.93 4.51
CA GLN A 132 17.89 13.33 4.29
C GLN A 132 17.97 14.23 5.53
N ASP A 133 17.88 13.64 6.72
CA ASP A 133 17.94 14.36 8.00
C ASP A 133 19.38 14.51 8.53
N MET A 134 20.38 13.96 7.84
CA MET A 134 21.78 14.08 8.23
C MET A 134 22.41 15.38 7.73
N PRO A 135 23.17 16.11 8.57
CA PRO A 135 23.84 17.34 8.14
C PRO A 135 24.89 17.08 7.04
N GLU A 136 25.44 15.87 6.96
CA GLU A 136 26.42 15.45 5.96
C GLU A 136 25.80 14.88 4.67
N LEU A 137 24.48 15.01 4.45
CA LEU A 137 23.77 14.45 3.29
C LEU A 137 24.50 14.71 1.96
N SER A 138 25.00 15.94 1.75
CA SER A 138 25.73 16.30 0.53
C SER A 138 27.03 15.50 0.34
N VAL A 139 27.76 15.21 1.43
CA VAL A 139 28.99 14.42 1.41
C VAL A 139 28.68 12.95 1.13
N ILE A 140 27.62 12.42 1.75
CA ILE A 140 27.13 11.05 1.55
C ILE A 140 26.73 10.85 0.08
N LEU A 141 25.91 11.76 -0.46
CA LEU A 141 25.49 11.72 -1.86
C LEU A 141 26.68 11.82 -2.82
N GLU A 142 27.66 12.67 -2.56
CA GLU A 142 28.86 12.78 -3.40
C GLU A 142 29.71 11.49 -3.34
N ALA A 143 29.82 10.84 -2.18
CA ALA A 143 30.54 9.58 -2.03
C ALA A 143 29.86 8.43 -2.80
N VAL A 144 28.54 8.30 -2.65
CA VAL A 144 27.74 7.33 -3.43
C VAL A 144 27.89 7.63 -4.92
N ALA A 145 27.82 8.90 -5.31
CA ALA A 145 27.89 9.27 -6.70
C ALA A 145 29.25 8.91 -7.35
N LYS A 146 30.35 9.16 -6.64
CA LYS A 146 31.70 8.73 -7.06
C LYS A 146 31.85 7.22 -7.12
N ALA A 147 31.19 6.46 -6.24
CA ALA A 147 31.23 5.01 -6.27
C ALA A 147 30.57 4.46 -7.54
N GLN A 148 29.42 5.02 -7.93
CA GLN A 148 28.68 4.57 -9.12
C GLN A 148 29.42 4.85 -10.43
N VAL A 149 30.16 5.97 -10.51
CA VAL A 149 31.02 6.28 -11.68
C VAL A 149 32.16 5.28 -11.84
N ARG A 150 32.67 4.69 -10.76
CA ARG A 150 33.77 3.71 -10.82
C ARG A 150 33.33 2.31 -11.22
N THR A 151 32.03 2.03 -11.15
CA THR A 151 31.44 0.70 -11.40
C THR A 151 30.78 0.58 -12.77
N GLY A 152 30.68 1.66 -13.54
CA GLY A 152 30.22 1.67 -14.93
C GLY A 152 31.37 1.86 -15.90
#